data_AF-A0A5P6P8E0-F1
#
_entry.id   AF-A0A5P6P8E0-F1
#
_cell.length_a   1.000
_cell.length_b   1.000
_cell.length_c   1.000
_cell.angle_alpha   90.00
_cell.angle_beta   90.00
_cell.angle_gamma   90.00
#
_symmetry.space_group_name_H-M   'P 1'
#
loop_
_entity.id
_entity.type
_entity.pdbx_description
1 polymer ?
#
loop_
_entity_poly.entity_id
_entity_poly.type
_entity_poly.pdbx_seq_one_letter_code
_entity_poly.pdbx_strand_id
1 'polypeptide(L)'
;MTPDTSGWRTSPGYDFLDQLIAPDLAWECLRRNRDYQRDYADTERPAPDLQIITEGVRLRWGLRFPRPTDPQCHRDDGVLGAGD
;
A
#
# COMPACT_ATOMS: atom_id res chain seq x y z
N MET A 1 16.59 20.91 16.76
CA MET A 1 16.64 19.72 17.66
C MET A 1 17.30 18.59 16.88
N THR A 2 18.48 18.17 17.31
CA THR A 2 19.15 17.00 16.74
C THR A 2 18.59 15.77 17.45
N PRO A 3 18.08 14.76 16.74
CA PRO A 3 17.60 13.54 17.37
C PRO A 3 18.79 12.85 18.05
N ASP A 4 18.58 12.36 19.28
CA ASP A 4 19.58 11.53 19.93
C ASP A 4 19.71 10.20 19.17
N THR A 5 20.91 9.95 18.64
CA THR A 5 21.20 8.76 17.83
C THR A 5 22.02 7.74 18.60
N SER A 6 22.32 7.96 19.88
CA SER A 6 23.17 7.08 20.69
C SER A 6 22.74 5.60 20.67
N GLY A 7 21.44 5.33 20.49
CA GLY A 7 20.85 3.99 20.41
C GLY A 7 20.75 3.36 19.00
N TRP A 8 21.32 3.94 17.95
CA TRP A 8 21.08 3.50 16.56
C TRP A 8 21.57 2.08 16.20
N ARG A 9 22.39 1.45 17.06
CA ARG A 9 22.84 0.05 16.95
C ARG A 9 22.29 -0.86 18.05
N THR A 10 21.43 -0.34 18.92
CA THR A 10 20.87 -1.11 20.04
C THR A 10 19.64 -1.86 19.55
N SER A 11 19.66 -3.20 19.66
CA SER A 11 18.60 -4.11 19.19
C SER A 11 17.14 -3.69 19.50
N PRO A 12 16.78 -3.25 20.73
CA PRO A 12 15.38 -3.07 21.12
C PRO A 12 14.59 -2.09 20.25
N GLY A 13 15.27 -1.12 19.62
CA GLY A 13 14.64 -0.15 18.72
C GLY A 13 14.28 -0.72 17.35
N TYR A 14 14.83 -1.88 16.99
CA TYR A 14 14.74 -2.50 15.68
C TYR A 14 14.22 -3.94 15.71
N ASP A 15 13.99 -4.55 16.87
CA ASP A 15 13.42 -5.90 17.03
C ASP A 15 12.08 -6.09 16.28
N PHE A 16 11.37 -4.99 15.98
CA PHE A 16 10.16 -5.03 15.16
C PHE A 16 10.47 -5.36 13.69
N LEU A 17 11.64 -4.95 13.16
CA LEU A 17 12.04 -5.22 11.77
C LEU A 17 12.28 -6.70 11.51
N ASP A 18 12.74 -7.47 12.50
CA ASP A 18 12.91 -8.92 12.39
C ASP A 18 11.59 -9.67 12.22
N GLN A 19 10.46 -9.03 12.56
CA GLN A 19 9.11 -9.59 12.42
C GLN A 19 8.39 -9.10 11.15
N LEU A 20 8.92 -8.08 10.46
CA LEU A 20 8.30 -7.57 9.25
C LEU A 20 8.60 -8.47 8.06
N ILE A 21 7.55 -8.89 7.36
CA ILE A 21 7.71 -9.48 6.03
C ILE A 21 8.14 -8.41 5.03
N ALA A 22 8.83 -8.82 3.96
CA ALA A 22 9.34 -7.93 2.91
C ALA A 22 8.37 -6.82 2.44
N PRO A 23 7.06 -7.07 2.22
CA PRO A 23 6.13 -6.00 1.81
C PRO A 23 5.89 -4.96 2.91
N ASP A 24 5.85 -5.35 4.19
CA ASP A 24 5.70 -4.40 5.29
C ASP A 24 6.93 -3.51 5.40
N LEU A 25 8.14 -4.09 5.25
CA LEU A 25 9.38 -3.31 5.29
C LEU A 25 9.45 -2.32 4.12
N ALA A 26 9.06 -2.76 2.92
CA ALA A 26 8.99 -1.89 1.75
C ALA A 26 8.01 -0.72 1.98
N TRP A 27 6.85 -1.00 2.59
CA TRP A 27 5.87 0.03 2.94
C TRP A 27 6.40 1.01 4.01
N GLU A 28 7.06 0.51 5.04
CA GLU A 28 7.68 1.32 6.10
C GLU A 28 8.76 2.27 5.55
N CYS A 29 9.53 1.82 4.56
CA CYS A 29 10.50 2.65 3.85
C CYS A 29 9.80 3.70 2.97
N LEU A 30 8.78 3.30 2.22
CA LEU A 30 8.06 4.18 1.32
C LEU A 30 7.34 5.32 2.06
N ARG A 31 6.61 5.02 3.14
CA ARG A 31 5.86 6.03 3.91
C ARG A 31 6.75 7.06 4.61
N ARG A 32 8.01 6.72 4.89
CA ARG A 32 8.99 7.63 5.51
C ARG A 32 9.72 8.51 4.48
N ASN A 33 9.60 8.21 3.18
CA ASN A 33 10.21 9.00 2.12
C ASN A 33 9.48 10.36 1.96
N ARG A 34 10.24 11.47 2.04
CA ARG A 34 9.71 12.83 1.94
C ARG A 34 9.10 13.15 0.57
N ASP A 35 9.66 12.62 -0.50
CA ASP A 35 9.12 12.80 -1.84
C ASP A 35 7.80 12.05 -2.00
N TYR A 36 7.71 10.83 -1.43
CA TYR A 36 6.46 10.07 -1.42
C TYR A 36 5.37 10.80 -0.63
N GLN A 37 5.71 11.35 0.54
CA GLN A 37 4.77 12.13 1.36
C GLN A 37 4.22 13.34 0.61
N ARG A 38 5.07 14.06 -0.13
CA ARG A 38 4.62 15.20 -0.96
C ARG A 38 3.69 14.73 -2.07
N ASP A 39 4.11 13.73 -2.83
CA ASP A 39 3.34 13.19 -3.95
C ASP A 39 1.98 12.64 -3.48
N TYR A 40 1.95 11.96 -2.33
CA TYR A 40 0.73 11.46 -1.72
C TYR A 40 -0.21 12.61 -1.30
N ALA A 41 0.33 13.67 -0.69
CA ALA A 41 -0.47 14.85 -0.32
C ALA A 41 -1.11 15.53 -1.54
N ASP A 42 -0.49 15.48 -2.72
CA ASP A 42 -1.10 15.97 -3.96
C ASP A 42 -2.29 15.09 -4.41
N THR A 43 -2.32 13.81 -4.05
CA THR A 43 -3.47 12.91 -4.28
C THR A 43 -4.59 13.06 -3.25
N GLU A 44 -4.35 13.73 -2.12
CA GLU A 44 -5.39 14.01 -1.12
C GLU A 44 -6.14 15.32 -1.41
N ARG A 45 -5.60 16.15 -2.30
CA ARG A 45 -6.20 17.43 -2.68
C ARG A 45 -7.28 17.22 -3.73
N PRO A 46 -8.47 17.83 -3.59
CA PRO A 46 -9.48 17.78 -4.63
C PRO A 46 -8.99 18.52 -5.87
N ALA A 47 -8.81 17.78 -6.96
CA ALA A 47 -8.37 18.29 -8.25
C ALA A 47 -9.23 17.68 -9.37
N PRO A 48 -9.51 18.43 -10.47
CA PRO A 48 -10.26 17.90 -11.60
C PRO A 48 -9.57 16.69 -12.26
N ASP A 49 -8.25 16.58 -12.10
CA ASP A 49 -7.40 15.56 -12.71
C ASP A 49 -6.89 14.52 -11.69
N LEU A 50 -7.59 14.36 -10.57
CA LEU A 50 -7.17 13.52 -9.44
C LEU A 50 -6.78 12.09 -9.84
N GLN A 51 -7.48 11.52 -10.83
CA GLN A 51 -7.20 10.17 -11.33
C GLN A 51 -5.85 10.08 -12.04
N ILE A 52 -5.50 11.06 -12.88
CA ILE A 52 -4.22 11.11 -13.57
C ILE A 52 -3.08 11.35 -12.56
N ILE A 53 -3.30 12.26 -11.60
CA ILE A 53 -2.33 12.53 -10.52
C ILE A 53 -2.08 11.24 -9.72
N THR A 54 -3.15 10.55 -9.29
CA THR A 54 -3.06 9.30 -8.54
C THR A 54 -2.34 8.20 -9.32
N GLU A 55 -2.64 8.04 -10.61
CA GLU A 55 -1.98 7.05 -11.44
C GLU A 55 -0.50 7.37 -11.66
N GLY A 56 -0.16 8.65 -11.86
CA GLY A 56 1.23 9.11 -11.95
C GLY A 56 2.03 8.78 -10.69
N VAL A 57 1.45 9.02 -9.51
CA VAL A 57 2.07 8.68 -8.22
C VAL A 57 2.23 7.15 -8.09
N ARG A 58 1.22 6.36 -8.45
CA ARG A 58 1.30 4.89 -8.38
C ARG A 58 2.41 4.33 -9.28
N LEU A 59 2.52 4.83 -10.51
CA LEU A 59 3.55 4.39 -11.46
C LEU A 59 4.94 4.79 -11.00
N ARG A 60 5.11 6.02 -10.50
CA ARG A 60 6.38 6.52 -9.98
C ARG A 60 6.93 5.67 -8.83
N TRP A 61 6.05 5.20 -7.93
CA TRP A 61 6.43 4.46 -6.72
C TRP A 61 6.28 2.94 -6.83
N GLY A 62 5.89 2.42 -8.01
CA GLY A 62 5.75 0.98 -8.22
C GLY A 62 4.61 0.33 -7.43
N LEU A 63 3.60 1.11 -7.03
CA LEU A 63 2.47 0.66 -6.21
C LEU A 63 1.41 -0.16 -6.98
N ARG A 64 1.73 -0.57 -8.21
CA ARG A 64 0.80 -1.29 -9.06
C ARG A 64 0.95 -2.79 -8.84
N PHE A 65 -0.04 -3.40 -8.20
CA PHE A 65 -0.21 -4.85 -8.26
C PHE A 65 -0.63 -5.25 -9.68
N PRO A 66 -0.17 -6.39 -10.22
CA PRO A 66 -0.55 -6.86 -11.54
C PRO A 66 -2.05 -7.19 -11.60
N ARG A 67 -2.87 -6.19 -11.97
CA ARG A 67 -4.31 -6.21 -12.29
C ARG A 67 -5.28 -6.66 -11.17
N PRO A 68 -6.53 -6.17 -11.15
CA PRO A 68 -7.57 -6.75 -10.31
C PRO A 68 -7.85 -8.18 -10.77
N THR A 69 -8.11 -9.07 -9.81
CA THR A 69 -8.69 -10.39 -10.07
C THR A 69 -9.94 -10.24 -10.92
N ASP A 70 -9.98 -10.95 -12.05
CA ASP A 70 -11.20 -11.16 -12.82
C ASP A 70 -12.24 -11.75 -11.86
N PRO A 71 -13.41 -11.11 -11.65
CA PRO A 71 -14.49 -11.76 -10.93
C PRO A 71 -15.03 -12.84 -11.85
N GLN A 72 -14.42 -14.03 -11.79
CA GLN A 72 -15.08 -15.26 -12.23
C GLN A 72 -16.26 -15.50 -11.30
N CYS A 73 -17.34 -14.75 -11.50
CA CYS A 73 -18.65 -15.09 -11.00
C CYS A 73 -19.05 -16.37 -11.72
N HIS A 74 -18.68 -17.51 -11.15
CA HIS A 74 -19.37 -18.75 -11.45
C HIS A 74 -20.83 -18.52 -11.03
N ARG A 75 -21.69 -18.24 -12.02
CA ARG A 75 -23.14 -18.35 -11.82
C ARG A 75 -23.40 -19.85 -11.70
N ASP A 76 -23.37 -20.34 -10.47
CA ASP A 76 -24.01 -21.60 -10.14
C ASP A 76 -25.51 -21.42 -10.38
N ASP A 77 -25.97 -21.91 -11.53
CA ASP A 77 -27.38 -22.10 -11.88
C ASP A 77 -27.91 -23.27 -11.04
N GLY A 78 -28.03 -23.04 -9.74
CA GLY A 78 -28.57 -24.01 -8.78
C GLY A 78 -30.08 -23.90 -8.70
N VAL A 79 -30.80 -24.62 -9.56
CA VAL A 79 -32.25 -24.83 -9.39
C VAL A 79 -32.45 -25.80 -8.22
N LEU A 80 -32.82 -25.28 -7.04
CA LEU A 80 -33.33 -26.11 -5.95
C LEU A 80 -34.84 -26.29 -6.15
N GLY A 81 -35.21 -27.38 -6.82
CA GLY A 81 -36.60 -27.84 -6.88
C GLY A 81 -37.09 -28.21 -5.48
N ALA A 82 -38.20 -27.58 -5.06
CA ALA A 82 -38.91 -27.89 -3.84
C ALA A 82 -39.46 -29.32 -3.91
N GLY A 83 -39.30 -30.07 -2.81
CA GLY A 83 -39.88 -31.39 -2.66
C GLY A 83 -41.40 -31.35 -2.48
N ASP A 84 -42.03 -32.42 -2.93
CA ASP A 84 -43.19 -33.07 -2.30
C ASP A 84 -43.02 -34.58 -2.49
#